data_AF-A0A2N2E909-F1
#
_entry.id   AF-A0A2N2E909-F1
#
_cell.length_a   1.000
_cell.length_b   1.000
_cell.length_c   1.000
_cell.angle_alpha   90.00
_cell.angle_beta   90.00
_cell.angle_gamma   90.00
#
_symmetry.space_group_name_H-M   'P 1'
#
loop_
_entity.id
_entity.type
_entity.pdbx_description
1 polymer ?
#
loop_
_entity_poly.entity_id
_entity_poly.type
_entity_poly.pdbx_seq_one_letter_code
_entity_poly.pdbx_strand_id
1 'polypeptide(L)'
;MKISKERLEELRQIYKKDFNADLNDQELHDAAFNLVGYYDTLSKMAFKDIQDHLRLEKEPDGWAINAEWGTCNFCGLYMSMQESWFDKFGYKCKFCQRALREGVIPSSVCRNKARRFSFDDLKDMFGIHQNTARSLVRKGDLKARVILNDAGKPHFTVFLREDNYRFLKIDKDVPPSESEEYDQQVAKWAEDYKQRVAEQNKTNEKKTKSKI
;
A
#
# COMPACT_ATOMS: atom_id res chain seq x y z
N MET A 1 1.74 1.79 -29.50
CA MET A 1 0.77 2.90 -29.49
C MET A 1 1.18 3.91 -30.55
N LYS A 2 0.26 4.48 -31.34
CA LYS A 2 0.61 5.47 -32.38
C LYS A 2 0.23 6.87 -31.87
N ILE A 3 1.24 7.69 -31.57
CA ILE A 3 1.04 9.08 -31.12
C ILE A 3 0.87 9.96 -32.36
N SER A 4 -0.14 10.84 -32.38
CA SER A 4 -0.37 11.76 -33.49
C SER A 4 0.71 12.83 -33.57
N LYS A 5 1.02 13.30 -34.78
CA LYS A 5 2.00 14.37 -35.03
C LYS A 5 1.70 15.66 -34.25
N GLU A 6 0.42 16.04 -34.17
CA GLU A 6 -0.05 17.21 -33.41
C GLU A 6 0.39 17.14 -31.93
N ARG A 7 0.13 16.01 -31.27
CA ARG A 7 0.54 15.78 -29.87
C ARG A 7 2.05 15.76 -29.65
N LEU A 8 2.82 15.30 -30.64
CA LEU A 8 4.28 15.35 -30.57
C LEU A 8 4.76 16.81 -30.61
N GLU A 9 4.17 17.63 -31.49
CA GLU A 9 4.54 19.05 -31.55
C GLU A 9 4.13 19.80 -30.28
N GLU A 10 2.95 19.53 -29.72
CA GLU A 10 2.57 20.06 -28.40
C GLU A 10 3.61 19.69 -27.32
N LEU A 11 4.05 18.43 -27.29
CA LEU A 11 5.07 17.97 -26.35
C LEU A 11 6.41 18.71 -26.56
N ARG A 12 6.82 18.92 -27.82
CA ARG A 12 8.03 19.70 -28.14
C ARG A 12 7.95 21.12 -27.59
N GLN A 13 6.81 21.78 -27.76
CA GLN A 13 6.60 23.13 -27.23
C GLN A 13 6.66 23.18 -25.69
N ILE A 14 6.13 22.16 -25.01
CA ILE A 14 6.24 22.03 -23.55
C ILE A 14 7.70 21.90 -23.12
N TYR A 15 8.48 21.00 -23.75
CA TYR A 15 9.89 20.82 -23.42
C TYR A 15 10.71 22.10 -23.64
N LYS A 16 10.45 22.82 -24.73
CA LYS A 16 11.13 24.08 -25.02
C LYS A 16 10.79 25.17 -24.02
N LYS A 17 9.51 25.31 -23.66
CA LYS A 17 9.04 26.36 -22.76
C LYS A 17 9.43 26.12 -21.30
N ASP A 18 9.18 24.91 -20.81
CA ASP A 18 9.24 24.63 -19.37
C ASP A 18 10.62 24.10 -18.94
N PHE A 19 11.36 23.49 -19.88
CA PHE A 19 12.66 22.86 -19.61
C PHE A 19 13.80 23.44 -20.45
N ASN A 20 13.53 24.42 -21.33
CA ASN A 20 14.49 25.00 -22.27
C ASN A 20 15.25 23.94 -23.09
N ALA A 21 14.56 22.85 -23.45
CA ALA A 21 15.12 21.73 -24.20
C ALA A 21 14.55 21.69 -25.62
N ASP A 22 15.42 21.75 -26.63
CA ASP A 22 15.05 21.65 -28.05
C ASP A 22 15.28 20.22 -28.55
N LEU A 23 14.25 19.38 -28.43
CA LEU A 23 14.34 17.95 -28.73
C LEU A 23 14.23 17.69 -30.24
N ASN A 24 15.16 16.88 -30.75
CA ASN A 24 15.03 16.35 -32.11
C ASN A 24 13.89 15.32 -32.21
N ASP A 25 13.54 14.90 -33.43
CA ASP A 25 12.40 13.99 -33.66
C ASP A 25 12.53 12.65 -32.91
N GLN A 26 13.74 12.08 -32.82
CA GLN A 26 13.97 10.82 -32.12
C GLN A 26 13.81 11.01 -30.61
N GLU A 27 14.45 12.03 -30.04
CA GLU A 27 14.35 12.35 -28.60
C GLU A 27 12.90 12.65 -28.19
N LEU A 28 12.16 13.36 -29.05
CA LEU A 28 10.75 13.67 -28.82
C LEU A 28 9.89 12.40 -28.82
N HIS A 29 10.14 11.49 -29.77
CA HIS A 29 9.45 10.20 -29.82
C HIS A 29 9.74 9.34 -28.58
N ASP A 30 10.99 9.29 -28.13
CA ASP A 30 11.39 8.55 -26.94
C ASP A 30 10.77 9.16 -25.67
N ALA A 31 10.79 10.49 -25.54
CA ALA A 31 10.14 11.20 -24.45
C ALA A 31 8.63 10.92 -24.40
N ALA A 32 7.96 10.96 -25.56
CA ALA A 32 6.53 10.67 -25.65
C ALA A 32 6.22 9.20 -25.31
N PHE A 33 7.04 8.27 -25.81
CA PHE A 33 6.88 6.84 -25.52
C PHE A 33 7.07 6.55 -24.03
N ASN A 34 8.10 7.11 -23.41
CA ASN A 34 8.39 6.95 -21.98
C ASN A 34 7.28 7.54 -21.12
N LEU A 35 6.79 8.75 -21.43
CA LEU A 35 5.72 9.39 -20.68
C LEU A 35 4.42 8.56 -20.73
N VAL A 36 4.05 8.09 -21.92
CA VAL A 36 2.87 7.24 -22.10
C VAL A 36 3.04 5.91 -21.36
N GLY A 37 4.19 5.26 -21.47
CA GLY A 37 4.45 3.99 -20.79
C GLY A 37 4.42 4.14 -19.27
N TYR A 38 4.95 5.25 -18.76
CA TYR A 38 4.86 5.61 -17.36
C TYR A 38 3.41 5.79 -16.91
N TYR A 39 2.62 6.60 -17.63
CA TYR A 39 1.21 6.84 -17.32
C TYR A 39 0.36 5.56 -17.43
N ASP A 40 0.61 4.70 -18.41
CA ASP A 40 -0.06 3.40 -18.54
C ASP A 40 0.22 2.51 -17.31
N THR A 41 1.48 2.49 -16.85
CA THR A 41 1.88 1.74 -15.65
C THR A 41 1.17 2.27 -14.40
N LEU A 42 1.21 3.59 -14.19
CA LEU A 42 0.51 4.23 -13.07
C LEU A 42 -1.00 3.98 -13.12
N SER A 43 -1.60 4.07 -14.31
CA SER A 43 -3.02 3.81 -14.52
C SER A 43 -3.39 2.38 -14.13
N LYS A 44 -2.61 1.38 -14.55
CA LYS A 44 -2.83 -0.03 -14.19
C LYS A 44 -2.78 -0.24 -12.67
N MET A 45 -1.84 0.41 -11.99
CA MET A 45 -1.73 0.35 -10.54
C MET A 45 -2.94 0.99 -9.85
N ALA A 46 -3.30 2.21 -10.25
CA ALA A 46 -4.46 2.91 -9.70
C ALA A 46 -5.77 2.14 -9.94
N PHE A 47 -5.95 1.57 -11.14
CA PHE A 47 -7.10 0.72 -11.43
C PHE A 47 -7.15 -0.53 -10.56
N LYS A 48 -6.00 -1.17 -10.31
CA LYS A 48 -5.93 -2.31 -9.38
C LYS A 48 -6.36 -1.89 -7.97
N ASP A 49 -5.88 -0.77 -7.47
CA ASP A 49 -6.24 -0.27 -6.14
C ASP A 49 -7.74 0.06 -6.05
N ILE A 50 -8.32 0.64 -7.11
CA ILE A 50 -9.77 0.85 -7.23
C ILE A 50 -10.52 -0.48 -7.19
N GLN A 51 -10.09 -1.50 -7.95
CA GLN A 51 -10.74 -2.81 -7.95
C GLN A 51 -10.65 -3.49 -6.57
N ASP A 52 -9.49 -3.42 -5.93
CA ASP A 52 -9.30 -3.98 -4.58
C ASP A 52 -10.17 -3.23 -3.55
N HIS A 53 -10.29 -1.90 -3.65
CA HIS A 53 -11.21 -1.11 -2.82
C HIS A 53 -12.68 -1.52 -3.02
N LEU A 54 -13.13 -1.59 -4.27
CA LEU A 54 -14.50 -2.01 -4.62
C LEU A 54 -14.79 -3.45 -4.16
N ARG A 55 -13.78 -4.31 -4.14
CA ARG A 55 -13.90 -5.67 -3.62
C ARG A 55 -14.02 -5.68 -2.10
N LEU A 56 -13.24 -4.85 -1.39
CA LEU A 56 -13.34 -4.70 0.08
C LEU A 56 -14.72 -4.22 0.55
N GLU A 57 -15.45 -3.45 -0.24
CA GLU A 57 -16.85 -3.10 0.06
C GLU A 57 -17.76 -4.33 0.14
N LYS A 58 -17.45 -5.38 -0.64
CA LYS A 58 -18.22 -6.63 -0.71
C LYS A 58 -17.66 -7.70 0.23
N GLU A 59 -16.34 -7.71 0.42
CA GLU A 59 -15.56 -8.65 1.23
C GLU A 59 -14.75 -7.86 2.28
N PRO A 60 -15.41 -7.28 3.32
CA PRO A 60 -14.75 -6.37 4.26
C PRO A 60 -13.68 -7.03 5.13
N ASP A 61 -13.78 -8.35 5.34
CA ASP A 61 -12.79 -9.15 6.06
C ASP A 61 -11.57 -9.51 5.18
N GLY A 62 -11.63 -9.17 3.89
CA GLY A 62 -10.59 -9.46 2.92
C GLY A 62 -10.66 -10.86 2.32
N TRP A 63 -9.59 -11.26 1.65
CA TRP A 63 -9.50 -12.53 0.94
C TRP A 63 -8.10 -13.13 0.97
N ALA A 64 -8.04 -14.44 0.75
CA ALA A 64 -6.79 -15.15 0.54
C ALA A 64 -6.16 -14.73 -0.79
N ILE A 65 -4.85 -14.50 -0.77
CA ILE A 65 -4.05 -14.25 -1.96
C ILE A 65 -2.99 -15.33 -2.11
N ASN A 66 -2.72 -15.70 -3.36
CA ASN A 66 -1.66 -16.63 -3.72
C ASN A 66 -0.81 -15.98 -4.80
N ALA A 67 0.08 -15.08 -4.38
CA ALA A 67 1.13 -14.55 -5.23
C ALA A 67 2.41 -15.36 -4.99
N GLU A 68 3.24 -15.50 -6.03
CA GLU A 68 4.51 -16.23 -5.91
C GLU A 68 5.43 -15.56 -4.89
N TRP A 69 5.53 -14.23 -4.93
CA TRP A 69 6.35 -13.43 -4.05
C TRP A 69 5.67 -12.11 -3.69
N GLY A 70 6.05 -11.54 -2.56
CA GLY A 70 5.61 -10.21 -2.14
C GLY A 70 6.14 -9.82 -0.78
N THR A 71 5.86 -8.58 -0.41
CA THR A 71 6.29 -8.00 0.86
C THR A 71 5.08 -7.86 1.79
N CYS A 72 5.18 -8.40 2.99
CA CYS A 72 4.16 -8.22 4.02
C CYS A 72 4.15 -6.76 4.53
N ASN A 73 3.01 -6.07 4.49
CA ASN A 73 2.89 -4.69 4.97
C ASN A 73 3.21 -4.55 6.48
N PHE A 74 3.01 -5.64 7.24
CA PHE A 74 3.31 -5.66 8.66
C PHE A 74 4.79 -5.97 8.93
N CYS A 75 5.26 -7.19 8.70
CA CYS A 75 6.64 -7.53 9.08
C CYS A 75 7.70 -7.03 8.10
N GLY A 76 7.33 -6.55 6.91
CA GLY A 76 8.26 -6.09 5.88
C GLY A 76 9.08 -7.21 5.21
N LEU A 77 8.85 -8.47 5.57
CA LEU A 77 9.59 -9.59 5.01
C LEU A 77 9.13 -9.86 3.57
N TYR A 78 10.09 -9.91 2.65
CA TYR A 78 9.89 -10.40 1.30
C TYR A 78 9.91 -11.94 1.31
N MET A 79 8.80 -12.56 0.94
CA MET A 79 8.65 -14.01 1.00
C MET A 79 7.57 -14.52 0.03
N SER A 80 7.46 -15.85 -0.06
CA SER A 80 6.33 -16.47 -0.74
C SER A 80 5.03 -15.99 -0.11
N MET A 81 4.11 -15.53 -0.96
CA MET A 81 2.80 -15.05 -0.53
C MET A 81 1.73 -16.14 -0.71
N GLN A 82 2.13 -17.41 -0.73
CA GLN A 82 1.20 -18.53 -0.57
C GLN A 82 0.51 -18.42 0.79
N GLU A 83 -0.80 -18.67 0.80
CA GLU A 83 -1.64 -18.60 2.00
C GLU A 83 -1.64 -17.20 2.67
N SER A 84 -1.30 -16.15 1.92
CA SER A 84 -1.30 -14.80 2.43
C SER A 84 -2.71 -14.19 2.38
N TRP A 85 -2.86 -13.02 2.98
CA TRP A 85 -4.17 -12.38 3.14
C TRP A 85 -4.10 -10.91 2.76
N PHE A 86 -5.11 -10.44 2.03
CA PHE A 86 -5.32 -9.03 1.77
C PHE A 86 -6.64 -8.58 2.41
N ASP A 87 -6.62 -7.45 3.10
CA ASP A 87 -7.80 -6.79 3.65
C ASP A 87 -7.58 -5.26 3.60
N LYS A 88 -8.45 -4.49 4.27
CA LYS A 88 -8.32 -3.03 4.37
C LYS A 88 -7.03 -2.53 5.05
N PHE A 89 -6.24 -3.40 5.66
CA PHE A 89 -4.93 -3.08 6.23
C PHE A 89 -3.77 -3.50 5.32
N GLY A 90 -4.07 -3.99 4.12
CA GLY A 90 -3.13 -4.37 3.08
C GLY A 90 -2.66 -5.82 3.17
N TYR A 91 -1.61 -6.13 2.40
CA TYR A 91 -1.06 -7.48 2.28
C TYR A 91 -0.39 -7.93 3.58
N LYS A 92 -0.74 -9.14 4.03
CA LYS A 92 -0.14 -9.79 5.20
C LYS A 92 0.32 -11.19 4.81
N CYS A 93 1.54 -11.55 5.21
CA CYS A 93 1.96 -12.94 5.16
C CYS A 93 1.09 -13.78 6.10
N LYS A 94 1.06 -15.09 5.88
CA LYS A 94 0.24 -16.03 6.67
C LYS A 94 0.48 -15.93 8.18
N PHE A 95 1.72 -15.68 8.61
CA PHE A 95 2.07 -15.58 10.04
C PHE A 95 1.52 -14.30 10.68
N CYS A 96 1.64 -13.16 10.00
CA CYS A 96 1.08 -11.89 10.48
C CYS A 96 -0.46 -11.92 10.46
N GLN A 97 -1.06 -12.54 9.45
CA GLN A 97 -2.51 -12.74 9.41
C GLN A 97 -2.99 -13.62 10.58
N ARG A 98 -2.28 -14.72 10.87
CA ARG A 98 -2.58 -15.59 12.02
C ARG A 98 -2.48 -14.81 13.34
N ALA A 99 -1.39 -14.07 13.54
CA ALA A 99 -1.20 -13.25 14.73
C ALA A 99 -2.30 -12.20 14.94
N LEU A 100 -2.86 -11.64 13.86
CA LEU A 100 -4.01 -10.75 13.92
C LEU A 100 -5.27 -11.48 14.36
N ARG A 101 -5.57 -12.65 13.76
CA ARG A 101 -6.75 -13.47 14.11
C ARG A 101 -6.70 -13.98 15.55
N GLU A 102 -5.51 -14.33 16.04
CA GLU A 102 -5.29 -14.82 17.40
C GLU A 102 -5.19 -13.69 18.45
N GLY A 103 -5.29 -12.43 18.02
CA GLY A 103 -5.24 -11.27 18.92
C GLY A 103 -3.84 -10.95 19.47
N VAL A 104 -2.79 -11.57 18.94
CA VAL A 104 -1.39 -11.25 19.30
C VAL A 104 -1.09 -9.79 18.93
N ILE A 105 -1.57 -9.33 17.77
CA ILE A 105 -1.48 -7.93 17.34
C ILE A 105 -2.86 -7.38 16.96
N PRO A 106 -3.18 -6.11 17.26
CA PRO A 106 -4.41 -5.49 16.79
C PRO A 106 -4.33 -5.15 15.29
N SER A 107 -5.46 -5.12 14.61
CA SER A 107 -5.49 -4.80 13.17
C SER A 107 -5.02 -3.37 12.85
N SER A 108 -5.21 -2.43 13.79
CA SER A 108 -4.81 -1.03 13.64
C SER A 108 -3.30 -0.83 13.41
N VAL A 109 -2.45 -1.77 13.86
CA VAL A 109 -0.99 -1.66 13.70
C VAL A 109 -0.48 -2.16 12.35
N CYS A 110 -1.34 -2.80 11.54
CA CYS A 110 -0.95 -3.39 10.27
C CYS A 110 -0.58 -2.35 9.21
N ARG A 111 -1.35 -1.26 9.12
CA ARG A 111 -1.17 -0.22 8.11
C ARG A 111 -0.39 0.99 8.63
N ASN A 112 -0.60 1.38 9.89
CA ASN A 112 0.07 2.54 10.48
C ASN A 112 1.34 2.11 11.25
N LYS A 113 2.51 2.31 10.60
CA LYS A 113 3.82 1.95 11.17
C LYS A 113 4.13 2.72 12.46
N ALA A 114 3.64 3.95 12.64
CA ALA A 114 3.90 4.74 13.85
C ALA A 114 3.28 4.15 15.14
N ARG A 115 2.42 3.13 15.00
CA ARG A 115 1.82 2.38 16.12
C ARG A 115 2.71 1.27 16.66
N ARG A 116 3.84 0.97 16.01
CA ARG A 116 4.68 -0.18 16.34
C ARG A 116 6.14 0.10 16.09
N PHE A 117 6.98 -0.66 16.77
CA PHE A 117 8.42 -0.64 16.60
C PHE A 117 8.93 -2.07 16.44
N SER A 118 9.86 -2.27 15.54
CA SER A 118 10.75 -3.43 15.44
C SER A 118 11.99 -3.20 16.28
N PHE A 119 12.93 -4.17 16.29
CA PHE A 119 14.23 -3.94 16.91
C PHE A 119 15.04 -2.85 16.21
N ASP A 120 14.94 -2.77 14.89
CA ASP A 120 15.64 -1.75 14.11
C ASP A 120 15.06 -0.36 14.42
N ASP A 121 13.73 -0.23 14.46
CA ASP A 121 13.09 1.03 14.89
C ASP A 121 13.50 1.43 16.32
N LEU A 122 13.60 0.46 17.25
CA LEU A 122 14.06 0.74 18.61
C LEU A 122 15.50 1.28 18.67
N LYS A 123 16.37 0.73 17.83
CA LYS A 123 17.76 1.19 17.73
C LYS A 123 17.83 2.58 17.09
N ASP A 124 17.17 2.75 15.95
CA ASP A 124 17.29 3.96 15.14
C ASP A 124 16.59 5.16 15.78
N MET A 125 15.44 4.94 16.41
CA MET A 125 14.64 6.02 17.02
C MET A 125 14.99 6.30 18.48
N PHE A 126 15.40 5.29 19.25
CA PHE A 126 15.58 5.41 20.71
C PHE A 126 16.99 5.02 21.19
N GLY A 127 17.89 4.60 20.29
CA GLY A 127 19.23 4.14 20.66
C GLY A 127 19.24 2.80 21.42
N ILE A 128 18.13 2.06 21.43
CA ILE A 128 18.01 0.81 22.19
C ILE A 128 18.44 -0.37 21.31
N HIS A 129 19.68 -0.82 21.49
CA HIS A 129 20.18 -2.01 20.79
C HIS A 129 19.37 -3.28 21.12
N GLN A 130 19.28 -4.23 20.17
CA GLN A 130 18.48 -5.45 20.30
C GLN A 130 18.77 -6.25 21.58
N ASN A 131 20.04 -6.38 21.99
CA ASN A 131 20.40 -7.08 23.22
C ASN A 131 19.87 -6.38 24.48
N THR A 132 19.92 -5.05 24.49
CA THR A 132 19.35 -4.22 25.56
C THR A 132 17.84 -4.34 25.57
N ALA A 133 17.18 -4.24 24.42
CA ALA A 133 15.73 -4.43 24.30
C ALA A 133 15.29 -5.80 24.85
N ARG A 134 15.99 -6.89 24.49
CA ARG A 134 15.73 -8.23 25.05
C ARG A 134 15.94 -8.29 26.56
N SER A 135 16.92 -7.55 27.10
CA SER A 135 17.10 -7.44 28.55
C SER A 135 15.96 -6.69 29.22
N LEU A 136 15.49 -5.60 28.63
CA LEU A 136 14.37 -4.80 29.15
C LEU A 136 13.06 -5.60 29.12
N VAL A 137 12.85 -6.43 28.09
CA VAL A 137 11.71 -7.36 28.05
C VAL A 137 11.76 -8.37 29.19
N ARG A 138 12.94 -8.96 29.47
CA ARG A 138 13.09 -9.89 30.60
C ARG A 138 12.85 -9.25 31.96
N LYS A 139 13.12 -7.94 32.09
CA LYS A 139 12.86 -7.17 33.31
C LYS A 139 11.41 -6.69 33.44
N GLY A 140 10.64 -6.73 32.35
CA GLY A 140 9.26 -6.21 32.30
C GLY A 140 9.15 -4.73 31.97
N ASP A 141 10.27 -4.03 31.77
CA ASP A 141 10.29 -2.59 31.45
C ASP A 141 9.76 -2.30 30.03
N LEU A 142 9.99 -3.24 29.11
CA LEU A 142 9.57 -3.15 27.71
C LEU A 142 8.69 -4.36 27.37
N LYS A 143 7.54 -4.13 26.76
CA LYS A 143 6.59 -5.20 26.39
C LYS A 143 6.71 -5.54 24.91
N ALA A 144 7.23 -6.73 24.65
CA ALA A 144 7.28 -7.35 23.31
C ALA A 144 6.05 -8.22 23.06
N ARG A 145 5.61 -8.26 21.81
CA ARG A 145 4.71 -9.28 21.27
C ARG A 145 5.46 -10.06 20.20
N VAL A 146 5.39 -11.38 20.25
CA VAL A 146 6.14 -12.27 19.36
C VAL A 146 5.18 -13.00 18.45
N ILE A 147 5.35 -12.80 17.14
CA ILE A 147 4.67 -13.55 16.09
C ILE A 147 5.51 -14.79 15.80
N LEU A 148 4.89 -15.96 15.85
CA LEU A 148 5.56 -17.24 15.61
C LEU A 148 5.30 -17.77 14.20
N ASN A 149 6.30 -18.43 13.62
CA ASN A 149 6.14 -19.21 12.40
C ASN A 149 5.57 -20.61 12.70
N ASP A 150 5.37 -21.44 11.67
CA ASP A 150 4.81 -22.79 11.82
C ASP A 150 5.68 -23.74 12.64
N ALA A 151 6.98 -23.46 12.77
CA ALA A 151 7.91 -24.22 13.62
C ALA A 151 7.94 -23.73 15.08
N GLY A 152 7.04 -22.82 15.46
CA GLY A 152 7.01 -22.21 16.80
C GLY A 152 8.19 -21.27 17.09
N LYS A 153 8.98 -20.91 16.08
CA LYS A 153 10.11 -19.97 16.21
C LYS A 153 9.63 -18.54 15.97
N PRO A 154 10.30 -17.52 16.56
CA PRO A 154 10.00 -16.12 16.28
C PRO A 154 10.10 -15.81 14.79
N HIS A 155 8.98 -15.42 14.18
CA HIS A 155 8.92 -14.84 12.84
C HIS A 155 9.19 -13.33 12.90
N PHE A 156 8.54 -12.63 13.83
CA PHE A 156 8.69 -11.19 14.01
C PHE A 156 8.44 -10.81 15.46
N THR A 157 9.24 -9.89 16.00
CA THR A 157 9.01 -9.31 17.34
C THR A 157 8.62 -7.86 17.16
N VAL A 158 7.52 -7.48 17.79
CA VAL A 158 6.96 -6.14 17.69
C VAL A 158 6.75 -5.55 19.08
N PHE A 159 7.00 -4.24 19.20
CA PHE A 159 6.76 -3.44 20.38
C PHE A 159 5.68 -2.43 20.03
N LEU A 160 4.48 -2.59 20.59
CA LEU A 160 3.40 -1.66 20.27
C LEU A 160 3.58 -0.36 21.04
N ARG A 161 3.28 0.78 20.38
CA ARG A 161 3.29 2.11 21.03
C ARG A 161 2.37 2.13 22.24
N GLU A 162 1.15 1.59 22.12
CA GLU A 162 0.17 1.54 23.22
C GLU A 162 0.70 0.83 24.48
N ASP A 163 1.57 -0.17 24.28
CA ASP A 163 2.15 -0.97 25.35
C ASP A 163 3.39 -0.31 25.98
N ASN A 164 4.09 0.56 25.23
CA ASN A 164 5.44 1.01 25.56
C ASN A 164 5.61 2.54 25.64
N TYR A 165 4.56 3.34 25.38
CA TYR A 165 4.67 4.80 25.26
C TYR A 165 5.29 5.47 26.49
N ARG A 166 4.97 4.99 27.70
CA ARG A 166 5.53 5.53 28.95
C ARG A 166 7.03 5.27 29.07
N PHE A 167 7.46 4.05 28.78
CA PHE A 167 8.86 3.66 28.87
C PHE A 167 9.69 4.39 27.80
N LEU A 168 9.19 4.44 26.57
CA LEU A 168 9.84 5.10 25.45
C LEU A 168 9.75 6.63 25.49
N LYS A 169 8.98 7.18 26.44
CA LYS A 169 8.74 8.64 26.61
C LYS A 169 8.21 9.30 25.33
N ILE A 170 7.23 8.64 24.72
CA ILE A 170 6.53 9.12 23.52
C ILE A 170 5.05 9.30 23.83
N ASP A 171 4.36 10.06 22.98
CA ASP A 171 2.91 10.20 23.10
C ASP A 171 2.19 8.87 22.94
N LYS A 172 1.07 8.71 23.64
CA LYS A 172 0.23 7.54 23.44
C LYS A 172 -0.49 7.61 22.09
N ASP A 173 -0.87 8.82 21.71
CA ASP A 173 -1.58 9.09 20.47
C ASP A 173 -0.68 8.87 19.25
N VAL A 174 -1.33 8.52 18.16
CA VAL A 174 -0.66 8.06 16.95
C VAL A 174 -0.93 9.10 15.87
N PRO A 175 0.10 9.61 15.17
CA PRO A 175 -0.15 10.45 14.01
C PRO A 175 -0.97 9.67 12.95
N PRO A 176 -1.78 10.38 12.14
CA PRO A 176 -2.41 9.80 10.97
C PRO A 176 -1.39 9.06 10.10
N SER A 177 -1.80 7.93 9.52
CA SER A 177 -0.94 7.22 8.57
C SER A 177 -0.77 8.06 7.30
N GLU A 178 0.44 8.15 6.74
CA GLU A 178 0.66 8.78 5.43
C GLU A 178 -0.20 8.12 4.33
N SER A 179 -0.56 6.85 4.49
CA SER A 179 -1.44 6.15 3.56
C SER A 179 -2.92 6.53 3.67
N GLU A 180 -3.36 7.22 4.73
CA GLU A 180 -4.78 7.58 4.91
C GLU A 180 -5.25 8.55 3.82
N GLU A 181 -4.42 9.51 3.41
CA GLU A 181 -4.76 10.43 2.33
C GLU A 181 -4.90 9.69 0.99
N TYR A 182 -3.97 8.77 0.69
CA TYR A 182 -4.06 7.94 -0.51
C TYR A 182 -5.32 7.08 -0.52
N ASP A 183 -5.70 6.49 0.62
CA ASP A 183 -6.90 5.66 0.72
C ASP A 183 -8.17 6.46 0.45
N GLN A 184 -8.22 7.72 0.91
CA GLN A 184 -9.32 8.64 0.61
C GLN A 184 -9.38 8.96 -0.89
N GLN A 185 -8.22 9.13 -1.54
CA GLN A 185 -8.16 9.34 -2.99
C GLN A 185 -8.65 8.10 -3.76
N VAL A 186 -8.21 6.91 -3.38
CA VAL A 186 -8.67 5.65 -3.98
C VAL A 186 -10.18 5.48 -3.82
N ALA A 187 -10.73 5.76 -2.64
CA ALA A 187 -12.17 5.71 -2.40
C ALA A 187 -12.94 6.67 -3.33
N LYS A 188 -12.44 7.91 -3.48
CA LYS A 188 -13.00 8.88 -4.42
C LYS A 188 -12.95 8.36 -5.86
N TRP A 189 -11.81 7.82 -6.30
CA TRP A 189 -11.66 7.27 -7.65
C TRP A 189 -12.58 6.07 -7.90
N ALA A 190 -12.84 5.26 -6.87
CA ALA A 190 -13.78 4.15 -6.93
C ALA A 190 -15.21 4.63 -7.13
N GLU A 191 -15.64 5.69 -6.43
CA GLU A 191 -16.94 6.33 -6.64
C GLU A 191 -17.06 6.94 -8.04
N ASP A 192 -16.05 7.70 -8.49
CA ASP A 192 -16.01 8.26 -9.84
C ASP A 192 -16.08 7.15 -10.91
N TYR A 193 -15.43 6.01 -10.66
CA TYR A 193 -15.50 4.84 -11.53
C TYR A 193 -16.91 4.24 -11.57
N LYS A 194 -17.58 4.05 -10.43
CA LYS A 194 -18.98 3.56 -10.37
C LYS A 194 -19.91 4.45 -11.18
N GLN A 195 -19.78 5.77 -11.04
CA GLN A 195 -20.60 6.76 -11.76
C GLN A 195 -20.41 6.64 -13.28
N ARG A 196 -19.16 6.61 -13.76
CA ARG A 196 -18.84 6.46 -15.19
C ARG A 196 -19.41 5.16 -15.79
N VAL A 197 -19.29 4.04 -15.08
CA VAL A 197 -19.85 2.76 -15.54
C VAL A 197 -21.38 2.82 -15.61
N ALA A 198 -22.04 3.43 -14.63
CA ALA A 198 -23.48 3.60 -14.64
C ALA A 198 -23.97 4.48 -15.80
N GLU A 199 -23.26 5.56 -16.11
CA GLU A 199 -23.54 6.45 -17.25
C GLU A 199 -23.37 5.74 -18.60
N GLN A 200 -22.30 4.95 -18.74
CA GLN A 200 -22.06 4.15 -19.95
C GLN A 200 -23.17 3.12 -20.16
N ASN A 201 -23.59 2.42 -19.11
CA ASN A 201 -24.68 1.45 -19.16
C ASN A 201 -26.00 2.11 -19.59
N LYS A 202 -26.36 3.26 -18.97
CA LYS A 202 -27.54 4.05 -19.37
C LYS A 202 -27.50 4.48 -20.84
N THR A 203 -26.32 4.88 -21.33
CA THR A 203 -26.13 5.30 -22.72
C THR A 203 -26.29 4.13 -23.69
N ASN A 204 -25.77 2.96 -23.34
CA ASN A 204 -25.89 1.75 -24.14
C ASN A 204 -27.35 1.26 -24.22
N GLU A 205 -28.08 1.28 -23.10
CA GLU A 205 -29.51 0.94 -23.07
C GLU A 205 -30.35 1.86 -23.95
N LYS A 206 -30.09 3.18 -23.95
CA LYS A 206 -30.77 4.14 -24.84
C LYS A 206 -30.48 3.86 -26.31
N LYS A 207 -29.23 3.52 -26.66
CA LYS A 207 -28.85 3.15 -28.05
C LYS A 207 -29.52 1.86 -28.52
N THR A 208 -29.71 0.89 -27.63
CA THR A 208 -30.39 -0.37 -27.95
C THR A 208 -31.90 -0.16 -28.15
N LYS A 209 -32.55 0.65 -27.30
CA LYS A 209 -33.98 0.98 -27.42
C LYS A 209 -34.33 1.85 -28.62
N SER A 210 -33.39 2.66 -29.12
CA SER A 210 -33.58 3.49 -30.32
C SER A 210 -33.37 2.73 -31.64
N LYS A 211 -32.99 1.44 -31.59
CA LYS A 211 -32.77 0.57 -32.76
C LYS A 211 -33.87 -0.48 -32.96
N ILE A 212 -34.89 -0.50 -32.10
CA ILE A 212 -36.10 -1.34 -32.18
C ILE A 212 -37.25 -0.41 -32.50
#